data_AF-A0A2A5M908-F1
#
_entry.id   AF-A0A2A5M908-F1
#
_cell.length_a   1.000
_cell.length_b   1.000
_cell.length_c   1.000
_cell.angle_alpha   90.00
_cell.angle_beta   90.00
_cell.angle_gamma   90.00
#
_symmetry.space_group_name_H-M   'P 1'
#
loop_
_entity.id
_entity.type
_entity.pdbx_description
1 polymer ?
#
loop_
_entity_poly.entity_id
_entity_poly.type
_entity_poly.pdbx_seq_one_letter_code
_entity_poly.pdbx_strand_id
1 'polypeptide(L)'
;EAMSDLKIPLLVHGETNDFVMDREANFAKIYEKLAKHFPRLKIVMEHITTKTLCELLKDYENLYATITLHHLIITLDDVIGGKMNPHLFCKPIAKRYEDKEVLCELAFSGYEKVMFGSDSAPHPLHTKECCGCAAGV
;
A
#
# COMPACT_ATOMS: atom_id res chain seq x y z
N GLU A 1 21.41 -2.34 7.96
CA GLU A 1 22.28 -3.10 8.90
C GLU A 1 21.87 -2.86 10.34
N ALA A 2 22.05 -1.66 10.92
CA ALA A 2 21.67 -1.40 12.32
C ALA A 2 20.23 -1.78 12.68
N MET A 3 19.25 -1.47 11.83
CA MET A 3 17.85 -1.89 12.02
C MET A 3 17.69 -3.42 12.10
N SER A 4 18.46 -4.16 11.28
CA SER A 4 18.45 -5.63 11.28
C SER A 4 19.00 -6.18 12.59
N ASP A 5 20.12 -5.63 13.07
CA ASP A 5 20.79 -6.10 14.28
C ASP A 5 19.98 -5.76 15.54
N LEU A 6 19.31 -4.61 15.54
CA LEU A 6 18.43 -4.16 16.62
C LEU A 6 17.00 -4.69 16.50
N LYS A 7 16.67 -5.47 15.45
CA LYS A 7 15.33 -6.00 15.17
C LYS A 7 14.24 -4.91 15.05
N ILE A 8 14.62 -3.73 14.57
CA ILE A 8 13.69 -2.64 14.28
C ILE A 8 13.13 -2.88 12.87
N PRO A 9 11.79 -2.97 12.71
CA PRO A 9 11.20 -3.17 11.39
C PRO A 9 11.38 -1.93 10.51
N LEU A 10 11.53 -2.15 9.21
CA LEU A 10 11.49 -1.08 8.20
C LEU A 10 10.08 -0.99 7.63
N LEU A 11 9.37 0.09 7.96
CA LEU A 11 8.04 0.38 7.43
C LEU A 11 8.19 1.29 6.21
N VAL A 12 7.57 0.93 5.09
CA VAL A 12 7.83 1.60 3.81
C VAL A 12 6.53 2.01 3.14
N HIS A 13 6.42 3.31 2.85
CA HIS A 13 5.50 3.82 1.85
C HIS A 13 6.13 3.59 0.45
N GLY A 14 5.72 2.52 -0.21
CA GLY A 14 6.38 2.02 -1.42
C GLY A 14 5.85 2.62 -2.73
N GLU A 15 6.05 3.92 -2.97
CA GLU A 15 5.76 4.56 -4.27
C GLU A 15 7.03 5.13 -4.90
N THR A 16 7.23 4.91 -6.21
CA THR A 16 8.25 5.64 -6.99
C THR A 16 7.72 7.02 -7.43
N ASN A 17 8.50 7.73 -8.24
CA ASN A 17 8.09 8.99 -8.89
C ASN A 17 7.52 8.78 -10.31
N ASP A 18 7.22 7.52 -10.71
CA ASP A 18 6.68 7.20 -12.03
C ASP A 18 5.21 7.67 -12.18
N PHE A 19 4.58 7.25 -13.28
CA PHE A 19 3.15 7.42 -13.48
C PHE A 19 2.35 6.85 -12.31
N VAL A 20 1.37 7.61 -11.82
CA VAL A 20 0.72 7.41 -10.52
C VAL A 20 0.16 6.01 -10.28
N MET A 21 -0.33 5.34 -11.32
CA MET A 21 -0.86 3.98 -11.20
C MET A 21 0.22 2.90 -11.12
N ASP A 22 1.42 3.19 -11.64
CA ASP A 22 2.51 2.22 -11.76
C ASP A 22 3.51 2.33 -10.60
N ARG A 23 3.44 3.41 -9.81
CA ARG A 23 4.41 3.74 -8.76
C ARG A 23 4.66 2.59 -7.80
N GLU A 24 3.59 1.95 -7.33
CA GLU A 24 3.68 0.87 -6.36
C GLU A 24 4.23 -0.41 -6.99
N ALA A 25 3.71 -0.79 -8.16
CA ALA A 25 4.20 -1.97 -8.89
C ALA A 25 5.68 -1.82 -9.28
N ASN A 26 6.12 -0.63 -9.68
CA ASN A 26 7.53 -0.36 -9.99
C ASN A 26 8.42 -0.37 -8.76
N PHE A 27 7.88 -0.04 -7.58
CA PHE A 27 8.61 -0.11 -6.31
C PHE A 27 8.92 -1.56 -5.89
N ALA A 28 8.22 -2.57 -6.45
CA ALA A 28 8.51 -4.00 -6.21
C ALA A 28 10.01 -4.35 -6.36
N LYS A 29 10.69 -3.76 -7.37
CA LYS A 29 12.13 -3.97 -7.61
C LYS A 29 13.01 -3.47 -6.45
N ILE A 30 12.56 -2.45 -5.73
CA ILE A 30 13.25 -1.92 -4.55
C ILE A 30 13.04 -2.87 -3.37
N TYR A 31 11.81 -3.37 -3.17
CA TYR A 31 11.54 -4.39 -2.15
C TYR A 31 12.36 -5.66 -2.37
N GLU A 32 12.43 -6.17 -3.60
CA GLU A 32 13.29 -7.33 -3.92
C GLU A 32 14.76 -7.09 -3.56
N LYS A 33 15.28 -5.90 -3.89
CA LYS A 33 16.65 -5.53 -3.52
C LYS A 33 16.81 -5.51 -2.01
N LEU A 34 15.91 -4.84 -1.28
CA LEU A 34 15.98 -4.76 0.18
C LEU A 34 15.87 -6.14 0.84
N ALA A 35 14.95 -6.99 0.37
CA ALA A 35 14.75 -8.34 0.89
C ALA A 35 16.00 -9.21 0.70
N LYS A 36 16.61 -9.17 -0.48
CA LYS A 36 17.84 -9.93 -0.80
C LYS A 36 19.07 -9.42 -0.04
N HIS A 37 19.22 -8.11 0.12
CA HIS A 37 20.40 -7.52 0.77
C HIS A 37 20.32 -7.56 2.30
N PHE A 38 19.11 -7.54 2.87
CA PHE A 38 18.89 -7.56 4.32
C PHE A 38 17.95 -8.70 4.74
N PRO A 39 18.34 -9.97 4.56
CA PRO A 39 17.46 -11.12 4.78
C PRO A 39 16.99 -11.28 6.24
N ARG A 40 17.66 -10.64 7.21
CA ARG A 40 17.24 -10.62 8.62
C ARG A 40 16.35 -9.43 9.00
N LEU A 41 16.24 -8.42 8.14
CA LEU A 41 15.42 -7.23 8.39
C LEU A 41 13.96 -7.56 8.07
N LYS A 42 13.06 -7.36 9.04
CA LYS A 42 11.62 -7.34 8.76
C LYS A 42 11.27 -6.06 8.01
N ILE A 43 10.71 -6.20 6.81
CA ILE A 43 10.30 -5.09 5.96
C ILE A 43 8.79 -5.17 5.80
N VAL A 44 8.09 -4.11 6.20
CA VAL A 44 6.63 -3.99 6.06
C VAL A 44 6.34 -3.08 4.88
N MET A 45 5.72 -3.66 3.86
CA MET A 45 5.11 -2.93 2.75
C MET A 45 3.80 -2.34 3.28
N GLU A 46 3.81 -1.06 3.64
CA GLU A 46 2.62 -0.44 4.21
C GLU A 46 1.53 -0.32 3.15
N HIS A 47 0.27 -0.42 3.60
CA HIS A 47 -0.96 -0.10 2.87
C HIS A 47 -0.90 -0.50 1.38
N ILE A 48 -0.56 -1.76 1.08
CA ILE A 48 -0.41 -2.24 -0.31
C ILE A 48 -1.72 -2.11 -1.07
N THR A 49 -1.64 -1.80 -2.37
CA THR A 49 -2.81 -1.53 -3.22
C THR A 49 -2.80 -2.27 -4.56
N THR A 50 -1.76 -3.04 -4.86
CA THR A 50 -1.57 -3.72 -6.15
C THR A 50 -1.47 -5.24 -6.04
N LYS A 51 -1.96 -5.94 -7.07
CA LYS A 51 -1.74 -7.37 -7.26
C LYS A 51 -0.25 -7.73 -7.23
N THR A 52 0.60 -6.89 -7.82
CA THR A 52 2.05 -7.09 -7.87
C THR A 52 2.67 -7.24 -6.47
N LEU A 53 2.30 -6.39 -5.51
CA LEU A 53 2.84 -6.52 -4.15
C LEU A 53 2.21 -7.69 -3.37
N CYS A 54 0.95 -8.03 -3.64
CA CYS A 54 0.32 -9.25 -3.10
C CYS A 54 1.05 -10.53 -3.53
N GLU A 55 1.52 -10.58 -4.78
CA GLU A 55 2.33 -11.69 -5.31
C GLU A 55 3.75 -11.66 -4.72
N LEU A 56 4.42 -10.50 -4.77
CA LEU A 56 5.78 -10.33 -4.26
C LEU A 56 5.93 -10.71 -2.77
N LEU A 57 4.91 -10.43 -1.95
CA LEU A 57 4.88 -10.78 -0.53
C LEU A 57 5.17 -12.28 -0.30
N LYS A 58 4.77 -13.14 -1.23
CA LYS A 58 4.91 -14.59 -1.12
C LYS A 58 6.31 -15.09 -1.44
N ASP A 59 7.12 -14.28 -2.14
CA ASP A 59 8.43 -14.68 -2.63
C ASP A 59 9.56 -14.56 -1.59
N TYR A 60 9.31 -13.82 -0.49
CA TYR A 60 10.35 -13.51 0.50
C TYR A 60 9.87 -13.67 1.94
N GLU A 61 10.64 -14.38 2.76
CA GLU A 61 10.34 -14.64 4.19
C GLU A 61 10.29 -13.39 5.06
N ASN A 62 11.07 -12.37 4.69
CA ASN A 62 11.23 -11.15 5.50
C ASN A 62 10.36 -9.97 5.03
N LEU A 63 9.50 -10.18 4.03
CA LEU A 63 8.48 -9.23 3.62
C LEU A 63 7.17 -9.49 4.35
N TYR A 64 6.59 -8.42 4.85
CA TYR A 64 5.28 -8.34 5.48
C TYR A 64 4.49 -7.23 4.80
N ALA A 65 3.16 -7.22 4.94
CA ALA A 65 2.33 -6.15 4.40
C ALA A 65 1.23 -5.74 5.37
N THR A 66 0.83 -4.48 5.28
CA THR A 66 -0.43 -4.02 5.88
C THR A 66 -1.45 -3.73 4.79
N ILE A 67 -2.72 -4.02 5.09
CA ILE A 67 -3.85 -3.69 4.23
C ILE A 67 -4.82 -2.80 5.01
N THR A 68 -5.26 -1.73 4.37
CA THR A 68 -6.24 -0.78 4.91
C THR A 68 -7.66 -1.26 4.69
N LEU A 69 -8.62 -0.78 5.48
CA LEU A 69 -10.03 -1.03 5.23
C LEU A 69 -10.51 -0.40 3.91
N HIS A 70 -10.10 0.84 3.62
CA HIS A 70 -10.61 1.56 2.45
C HIS A 70 -10.19 0.89 1.14
N HIS A 71 -8.95 0.40 1.01
CA HIS A 71 -8.49 -0.34 -0.17
C HIS A 71 -9.18 -1.70 -0.39
N LEU A 72 -9.89 -2.26 0.59
CA LEU A 72 -10.74 -3.44 0.41
C LEU A 72 -12.13 -3.11 -0.15
N ILE A 73 -12.53 -1.83 -0.07
CA ILE A 73 -13.88 -1.39 -0.42
C ILE A 73 -13.88 -0.63 -1.74
N ILE A 74 -12.92 0.29 -1.93
CA ILE A 74 -12.90 1.26 -3.02
C ILE A 74 -11.95 0.87 -4.15
N THR A 75 -12.24 1.37 -5.34
CA THR A 75 -11.40 1.35 -6.54
C THR A 75 -11.14 2.77 -7.02
N LEU A 76 -10.29 2.95 -8.02
CA LEU A 76 -10.07 4.26 -8.65
C LEU A 76 -11.38 4.87 -9.21
N ASP A 77 -12.31 4.03 -9.65
CA ASP A 77 -13.60 4.48 -10.18
C ASP A 77 -14.46 5.14 -9.10
N ASP A 78 -14.40 4.67 -7.85
CA ASP A 78 -15.06 5.32 -6.71
C ASP A 78 -14.46 6.71 -6.40
N VAL A 79 -13.16 6.90 -6.70
CA VAL A 79 -12.46 8.16 -6.47
C VAL A 79 -12.74 9.16 -7.59
N ILE A 80 -12.71 8.73 -8.86
CA ILE A 80 -12.72 9.63 -10.04
C ILE A 80 -13.54 9.16 -11.25
N GLY A 81 -14.35 8.11 -11.15
CA GLY A 81 -15.19 7.60 -12.27
C GLY A 81 -16.33 8.54 -12.69
N GLY A 82 -16.76 9.42 -11.77
CA GLY A 82 -17.72 10.49 -12.03
C GLY A 82 -17.13 11.87 -11.79
N LYS A 83 -17.68 12.58 -10.80
CA LYS A 83 -16.97 13.73 -10.20
C LYS A 83 -15.97 13.19 -9.19
N MET A 84 -14.84 13.87 -9.04
CA MET A 84 -13.86 13.51 -8.02
C MET A 84 -14.51 13.51 -6.63
N ASN A 85 -14.38 12.40 -5.90
CA ASN A 85 -14.72 12.32 -4.49
C ASN A 85 -13.44 12.52 -3.65
N PRO A 86 -13.18 13.75 -3.15
CA PRO A 86 -11.93 14.04 -2.47
C PRO A 86 -11.74 13.21 -1.19
N HIS A 87 -12.81 12.79 -0.52
CA HIS A 87 -12.74 12.02 0.74
C HIS A 87 -12.18 10.61 0.56
N LEU A 88 -12.22 10.08 -0.66
CA LEU A 88 -11.64 8.77 -1.00
C LEU A 88 -10.22 8.87 -1.55
N PHE A 89 -9.70 10.09 -1.75
CA PHE A 89 -8.36 10.30 -2.25
C PHE A 89 -7.32 10.06 -1.14
N CYS A 90 -6.45 9.07 -1.37
CA CYS A 90 -5.32 8.69 -0.51
C CYS A 90 -4.09 8.28 -1.34
N LYS A 91 -3.00 7.95 -0.65
CA LYS A 91 -1.74 7.47 -1.22
C LYS A 91 -1.31 6.19 -0.49
N PRO A 92 -0.96 5.11 -1.20
CA PRO A 92 -1.04 4.92 -2.65
C PRO A 92 -2.50 5.06 -3.13
N ILE A 93 -2.69 5.49 -4.38
CA ILE A 93 -4.06 5.70 -4.88
C ILE A 93 -4.77 4.35 -5.01
N ALA A 94 -6.07 4.30 -4.73
CA ALA A 94 -6.88 3.13 -5.05
C ALA A 94 -6.70 2.70 -6.51
N LYS A 95 -6.64 1.39 -6.75
CA LYS A 95 -6.27 0.82 -8.06
C LYS A 95 -7.48 0.25 -8.80
N ARG A 96 -7.25 -0.69 -9.71
CA ARG A 96 -8.31 -1.29 -10.53
C ARG A 96 -9.10 -2.35 -9.75
N TYR A 97 -10.18 -2.85 -10.33
CA TYR A 97 -11.02 -3.88 -9.73
C TYR A 97 -10.22 -5.14 -9.42
N GLU A 98 -9.31 -5.54 -10.32
CA GLU A 98 -8.49 -6.74 -10.20
C GLU A 98 -7.51 -6.64 -9.03
N ASP A 99 -6.97 -5.44 -8.79
CA ASP A 99 -6.10 -5.21 -7.63
C ASP A 99 -6.87 -5.34 -6.32
N LYS A 100 -8.07 -4.74 -6.26
CA LYS A 100 -8.97 -4.84 -5.10
C LYS A 100 -9.37 -6.29 -4.82
N GLU A 101 -9.71 -7.05 -5.84
CA GLU A 101 -10.08 -8.46 -5.70
C GLU A 101 -8.94 -9.26 -5.06
N VAL A 102 -7.71 -9.11 -5.55
CA VAL A 102 -6.55 -9.81 -5.00
C VAL A 102 -6.22 -9.35 -3.57
N LEU A 103 -6.40 -8.06 -3.26
CA LEU A 103 -6.26 -7.54 -1.88
C LEU A 103 -7.28 -8.19 -0.93
N CYS A 104 -8.54 -8.28 -1.34
CA CYS A 104 -9.60 -8.93 -0.59
C CYS A 104 -9.29 -10.41 -0.37
N GLU A 105 -8.94 -11.15 -1.43
CA GLU A 105 -8.55 -12.55 -1.33
C GLU A 105 -7.41 -12.74 -0.33
N LEU A 106 -6.36 -11.92 -0.43
CA LEU A 106 -5.22 -11.99 0.45
C LEU A 106 -5.60 -11.67 1.90
N ALA A 107 -6.35 -10.58 2.15
CA ALA A 107 -6.79 -10.17 3.47
C ALA A 107 -7.68 -11.22 4.16
N PHE A 108 -8.57 -11.87 3.42
CA PHE A 108 -9.49 -12.88 3.96
C PHE A 108 -8.92 -14.30 3.99
N SER A 109 -7.78 -14.55 3.33
CA SER A 109 -7.13 -15.88 3.33
C SER A 109 -6.49 -16.27 4.67
N GLY A 110 -6.28 -15.32 5.58
CA GLY A 110 -5.53 -15.56 6.81
C GLY A 110 -4.01 -15.69 6.61
N TYR A 111 -3.46 -15.13 5.52
CA TYR A 111 -2.04 -15.16 5.22
C TYR A 111 -1.22 -14.49 6.34
N GLU A 112 -0.31 -15.24 6.96
CA GLU A 112 0.34 -14.88 8.23
C GLU A 112 1.19 -13.61 8.19
N LYS A 113 1.64 -13.20 6.99
CA LYS A 113 2.48 -12.01 6.78
C LYS A 113 1.68 -10.77 6.39
N VAL A 114 0.34 -10.85 6.42
CA VAL A 114 -0.56 -9.72 6.24
C VAL A 114 -1.23 -9.34 7.55
N MET A 115 -1.20 -8.05 7.86
CA MET A 115 -1.88 -7.49 9.02
C MET A 115 -2.79 -6.32 8.64
N PHE A 116 -3.70 -5.96 9.54
CA PHE A 116 -4.46 -4.72 9.40
C PHE A 116 -3.57 -3.52 9.76
N GLY A 117 -3.53 -2.53 8.87
CA GLY A 117 -2.99 -1.21 9.13
C GLY A 117 -3.96 -0.19 8.56
N SER A 118 -4.59 0.62 9.43
CA SER A 118 -5.72 1.46 8.99
C SER A 118 -5.35 2.51 7.96
N ASP A 119 -4.12 3.03 8.05
CA ASP A 119 -3.69 4.28 7.43
C ASP A 119 -4.74 5.40 7.57
N SER A 120 -5.35 5.50 8.76
CA SER A 120 -6.29 6.58 9.05
C SER A 120 -5.53 7.90 9.08
N ALA A 121 -5.91 8.79 8.16
CA ALA A 121 -5.21 10.03 7.89
C ALA A 121 -6.23 11.19 7.85
N PRO A 122 -6.75 11.60 9.03
CA PRO A 122 -7.78 12.63 9.08
C PRO A 122 -7.22 13.98 8.65
N HIS A 123 -7.99 14.68 7.82
CA HIS A 123 -7.69 16.02 7.34
C HIS A 123 -8.88 16.97 7.55
N PRO A 124 -8.63 18.26 7.83
CA PRO A 124 -9.70 19.26 7.86
C PRO A 124 -10.48 19.31 6.54
N LEU A 125 -11.80 19.51 6.62
CA LEU A 125 -12.70 19.48 5.47
C LEU A 125 -12.23 20.37 4.31
N HIS A 126 -11.83 21.61 4.61
CA HIS A 126 -11.37 22.58 3.62
C HIS A 126 -10.08 22.17 2.88
N THR A 127 -9.30 21.24 3.43
CA THR A 127 -8.11 20.68 2.76
C THR A 127 -8.43 19.47 1.89
N LYS A 128 -9.59 18.84 2.09
CA LYS A 128 -10.13 17.79 1.22
C LYS A 128 -10.91 18.44 0.06
N GLU A 129 -11.78 19.40 0.36
CA GLU A 129 -12.65 20.07 -0.61
C GLU A 129 -11.96 21.24 -1.34
N CYS A 130 -10.75 21.02 -1.88
CA CYS A 130 -10.00 22.02 -2.62
C CYS A 130 -9.25 21.43 -3.83
N CYS A 131 -8.70 22.28 -4.70
CA CYS A 131 -7.99 21.83 -5.91
C CYS A 131 -6.72 21.01 -5.62
N GLY A 132 -6.13 21.15 -4.43
CA GLY A 132 -4.93 20.43 -3.99
C GLY A 132 -5.21 19.30 -2.99
N CYS A 133 -6.45 18.80 -2.95
CA CYS A 133 -6.99 17.79 -2.02
C CYS A 133 -5.92 16.96 -1.29
N ALA A 134 -5.91 17.05 0.04
CA ALA A 134 -5.03 16.25 0.88
C ALA A 134 -5.32 14.75 0.73
N ALA A 135 -4.25 13.95 0.61
CA ALA A 135 -4.35 12.50 0.52
C ALA A 135 -4.48 11.88 1.92
N GLY A 136 -5.57 11.15 2.14
CA GLY A 136 -5.85 10.47 3.41
C GLY A 136 -7.34 10.19 3.56
N VAL A 137 -7.68 9.02 4.12
CA VAL A 137 -9.07 8.64 4.45
C VAL A 137 -9.27 8.69 5.96
#